data_AF-A0A2M7MBK6-F1
#
_entry.id   AF-A0A2M7MBK6-F1
#
_cell.length_a   1.000
_cell.length_b   1.000
_cell.length_c   1.000
_cell.angle_alpha   90.00
_cell.angle_beta   90.00
_cell.angle_gamma   90.00
#
_symmetry.space_group_name_H-M   'P 1'
#
loop_
_entity.id
_entity.type
_entity.pdbx_description
1 polymer ?
#
loop_
_entity_poly.entity_id
_entity_poly.type
_entity_poly.pdbx_seq_one_letter_code
_entity_poly.pdbx_strand_id
1 'polypeptide(L)'
;MSDIKSLDDIFNDDDMGLLDDGEDSIFKLKHVSSKPRAEAEMVAKRKRCKEFSKYKDLFIKVQGELKAGERKLLPFNDKGEQLVPGSYYVLNGILVFLEHIDFTSDEKTINGKRYRKDGRTRCIFENGTESNMLYRSLAKALYQDGKIVSDSNKESDSNFYKNFGGVTEEDTSTGFIYLLKSQSTDPRIQSIDHLYKIGFSTTTVEKRIANAAKEPTYLMAPVEVIAEYQAFNINAQKFENLLHTFFGKACLELEVAGKDGSLHRPREWFVAPIDVIQQAIQLLVNGQILHYRYNNYSKQIEIR
;
A
#
# COMPACT_ATOMS: atom_id res chain seq x y z
N MET A 1 67.53 15.36 10.05
CA MET A 1 66.63 15.42 11.22
C MET A 1 67.15 16.54 12.08
N SER A 2 66.52 17.70 11.97
CA SER A 2 66.84 18.88 12.77
C SER A 2 66.38 18.62 14.20
N ASP A 3 67.24 18.87 15.19
CA ASP A 3 66.88 18.79 16.61
C ASP A 3 65.91 19.94 16.95
N ILE A 4 64.64 19.61 17.19
CA ILE A 4 63.61 20.54 17.64
C ILE A 4 63.87 20.85 19.12
N LYS A 5 64.21 22.10 19.47
CA LYS A 5 64.58 22.48 20.84
C LYS A 5 63.56 23.41 21.51
N SER A 6 62.60 23.94 20.77
CA SER A 6 61.52 24.76 21.33
C SER A 6 60.24 24.68 20.50
N LEU A 7 59.13 25.14 21.07
CA LEU A 7 57.86 25.29 20.35
C LEU A 7 57.99 26.25 19.17
N ASP A 8 58.87 27.24 19.26
CA ASP A 8 59.10 28.23 18.18
C ASP A 8 59.79 27.62 16.95
N ASP A 9 60.54 26.51 17.11
CA ASP A 9 61.12 25.77 15.98
C ASP A 9 60.04 25.00 15.20
N ILE A 10 58.94 24.61 15.87
CA ILE A 10 57.80 23.92 15.24
C ILE A 10 56.96 24.91 14.42
N PHE A 11 56.80 26.14 14.92
CA PHE A 11 56.03 27.18 14.23
C PHE A 11 56.75 27.78 13.01
N ASN A 12 58.09 27.76 12.98
CA ASN A 12 58.86 28.28 11.85
C ASN A 12 59.08 27.27 10.71
N ASP A 13 58.78 25.97 10.91
CA ASP A 13 58.88 24.91 9.91
C ASP A 13 57.51 24.64 9.25
N ASP A 14 56.77 25.70 8.91
CA ASP A 14 55.50 25.62 8.18
C ASP A 14 55.72 25.77 6.67
N ASP A 15 56.52 24.86 6.10
CA ASP A 15 56.81 24.79 4.66
C ASP A 15 55.55 24.58 3.80
N MET A 16 54.42 24.19 4.40
CA MET A 16 53.15 23.95 3.72
C MET A 16 52.11 25.08 3.89
N GLY A 17 52.43 26.15 4.63
CA GLY A 17 51.49 27.27 4.87
C GLY A 17 50.19 26.84 5.53
N LEU A 18 50.24 25.80 6.38
CA LEU A 18 49.10 25.19 7.07
C LEU A 18 48.68 25.98 8.33
N LEU A 19 49.57 26.83 8.86
CA LEU A 19 49.36 27.65 10.05
C LEU A 19 49.08 29.12 9.69
N ASP A 20 49.01 29.45 8.40
CA ASP A 20 48.50 30.75 7.94
C ASP A 20 46.99 30.79 8.14
N ASP A 21 46.55 31.46 9.21
CA ASP A 21 45.15 31.72 9.54
C ASP A 21 44.55 32.76 8.57
N GLY A 22 44.53 32.42 7.28
CA GLY A 22 43.81 33.17 6.26
C GLY A 22 42.34 33.27 6.65
N GLU A 23 41.95 34.49 7.04
CA GLU A 23 40.76 34.89 7.81
C GLU A 23 39.37 34.39 7.39
N ASP A 24 39.21 33.52 6.37
CA ASP A 24 37.88 33.35 5.78
C ASP A 24 37.59 32.04 5.02
N SER A 25 38.46 31.03 5.06
CA SER A 25 38.29 29.84 4.21
C SER A 25 37.41 28.74 4.82
N ILE A 26 37.43 28.59 6.14
CA ILE A 26 36.72 27.50 6.84
C ILE A 26 35.19 27.75 6.87
N PHE A 27 34.77 29.01 6.79
CA PHE A 27 33.35 29.40 6.77
C PHE A 27 32.77 29.55 5.36
N LYS A 28 33.61 29.48 4.30
CA LYS A 28 33.17 29.66 2.91
C LYS A 28 33.10 28.33 2.17
N LEU A 29 31.92 27.69 2.23
CA LEU A 29 31.57 26.49 1.46
C LEU A 29 31.56 26.78 -0.06
N LYS A 30 32.67 26.51 -0.77
CA LYS A 30 32.81 26.75 -2.22
C LYS A 30 32.09 25.74 -3.14
N HIS A 31 31.74 24.55 -2.64
CA HIS A 31 31.21 23.45 -3.46
C HIS A 31 29.79 22.99 -3.09
N VAL A 32 29.10 23.70 -2.20
CA VAL A 32 27.71 23.39 -1.82
C VAL A 32 26.83 24.57 -2.23
N SER A 33 25.76 24.33 -2.99
CA SER A 33 24.83 25.41 -3.33
C SER A 33 24.21 25.96 -2.04
N SER A 34 24.53 27.20 -1.67
CA SER A 34 23.87 27.98 -0.63
C SER A 34 22.50 28.46 -1.10
N LYS A 35 21.67 27.57 -1.68
CA LYS A 35 20.25 27.86 -1.73
C LYS A 35 19.81 27.87 -0.26
N PRO A 36 19.31 28.99 0.29
CA PRO A 36 18.63 28.93 1.56
C PRO A 36 17.56 27.86 1.38
N ARG A 37 17.64 26.80 2.19
CA ARG A 37 16.54 25.87 2.35
C ARG A 37 15.38 26.79 2.68
N ALA A 38 14.42 26.92 1.78
CA ALA A 38 13.25 27.78 1.99
C ALA A 38 12.79 27.52 3.43
N GLU A 39 12.76 28.58 4.23
CA GLU A 39 12.42 28.51 5.65
C GLU A 39 11.29 27.52 5.79
N ALA A 40 11.50 26.45 6.57
CA ALA A 40 10.55 25.36 6.69
C ALA A 40 9.22 25.95 7.16
N GLU A 41 8.34 26.18 6.19
CA GLU A 41 7.17 27.03 6.31
C GLU A 41 6.19 26.31 7.23
N MET A 42 6.20 26.72 8.51
CA MET A 42 5.48 26.10 9.62
C MET A 42 5.87 24.64 9.92
N VAL A 43 6.78 24.42 10.86
CA VAL A 43 6.74 23.21 11.69
C VAL A 43 5.34 23.15 12.30
N ALA A 44 4.54 22.14 11.92
CA ALA A 44 3.16 21.99 12.37
C ALA A 44 3.11 21.81 13.89
N LYS A 45 3.00 22.92 14.62
CA LYS A 45 2.85 22.90 16.08
C LYS A 45 1.45 22.40 16.39
N ARG A 46 1.38 21.31 17.17
CA ARG A 46 0.11 20.80 17.71
C ARG A 46 -0.57 21.91 18.50
N LYS A 47 -1.83 22.20 18.18
CA LYS A 47 -2.68 23.18 18.89
C LYS A 47 -3.72 22.42 19.71
N ARG A 48 -4.25 23.05 20.75
CA ARG A 48 -5.36 22.47 21.52
C ARG A 48 -6.62 22.50 20.67
N CYS A 49 -7.28 21.35 20.49
CA CYS A 49 -8.51 21.27 19.71
C CYS A 49 -9.68 21.79 20.55
N LYS A 50 -10.38 22.81 20.05
CA LYS A 50 -11.54 23.42 20.76
C LYS A 50 -12.78 22.53 20.71
N GLU A 51 -12.90 21.68 19.70
CA GLU A 51 -14.08 20.83 19.45
C GLU A 51 -13.85 19.36 19.82
N PHE A 52 -12.82 19.07 20.61
CA PHE A 52 -12.42 17.70 20.93
C PHE A 52 -13.54 16.85 21.56
N SER A 53 -14.50 17.47 22.24
CA SER A 53 -15.67 16.77 22.82
C SER A 53 -16.44 15.94 21.79
N LYS A 54 -16.46 16.34 20.51
CA LYS A 54 -17.13 15.59 19.43
C LYS A 54 -16.39 14.29 19.07
N TYR A 55 -15.08 14.26 19.24
CA TYR A 55 -14.23 13.13 18.81
C TYR A 55 -13.86 12.20 19.96
N LYS A 56 -13.94 12.68 21.21
CA LYS A 56 -13.55 11.93 22.41
C LYS A 56 -14.22 10.56 22.49
N ASP A 57 -15.53 10.49 22.26
CA ASP A 57 -16.29 9.24 22.35
C ASP A 57 -15.91 8.26 21.22
N LEU A 58 -15.57 8.79 20.04
CA LEU A 58 -15.09 7.99 18.91
C LEU A 58 -13.73 7.36 19.23
N PHE A 59 -12.80 8.12 19.80
CA PHE A 59 -11.49 7.58 20.21
C PHE A 59 -11.63 6.48 21.27
N ILE A 60 -12.52 6.66 22.25
CA ILE A 60 -12.80 5.65 23.28
C ILE A 60 -13.35 4.37 22.65
N LYS A 61 -14.29 4.50 21.70
CA LYS A 61 -14.86 3.36 20.97
C LYS A 61 -13.79 2.61 20.19
N VAL A 62 -12.97 3.31 19.40
CA VAL A 62 -11.90 2.71 18.60
C VAL A 62 -10.87 1.99 19.48
N GLN A 63 -10.50 2.55 20.63
CA GLN A 63 -9.62 1.87 21.57
C GLN A 63 -10.25 0.61 22.17
N GLY A 64 -11.55 0.64 22.46
CA GLY A 64 -12.30 -0.54 22.89
C GLY A 64 -12.29 -1.64 21.85
N GLU A 65 -12.56 -1.30 20.59
CA GLU A 65 -12.59 -2.23 19.46
C GLU A 65 -11.19 -2.79 19.12
N LEU A 66 -10.14 -1.99 19.30
CA LEU A 66 -8.74 -2.45 19.19
C LEU A 66 -8.38 -3.45 20.31
N LYS A 67 -8.84 -3.22 21.55
CA LYS A 67 -8.62 -4.16 22.66
C LYS A 67 -9.43 -5.45 22.51
N ALA A 68 -10.64 -5.36 21.95
CA ALA A 68 -11.49 -6.51 21.66
C ALA A 68 -10.99 -7.34 20.45
N GLY A 69 -10.04 -6.80 19.67
CA GLY A 69 -9.52 -7.45 18.46
C GLY A 69 -10.46 -7.35 17.25
N GLU A 70 -11.52 -6.53 17.34
CA GLU A 70 -12.43 -6.24 16.24
C GLU A 70 -11.78 -5.34 15.18
N ARG A 71 -10.85 -4.48 15.62
CA ARG A 71 -9.95 -3.72 14.73
C ARG A 71 -8.53 -4.26 14.83
N LYS A 72 -7.83 -4.27 13.69
CA LYS A 72 -6.42 -4.66 13.58
C LYS A 72 -5.55 -3.45 13.26
N LEU A 73 -4.34 -3.45 13.82
CA LEU A 73 -3.30 -2.50 13.45
C LEU A 73 -2.49 -3.07 12.29
N LEU A 74 -2.58 -2.44 11.14
CA LEU A 74 -1.82 -2.80 9.94
C LEU A 74 -0.59 -1.90 9.81
N PRO A 75 0.57 -2.42 9.36
CA PRO A 75 1.74 -1.60 9.10
C PRO A 75 1.47 -0.61 7.95
N PHE A 76 1.85 0.66 8.13
CA PHE A 76 1.77 1.66 7.05
C PHE A 76 2.99 1.49 6.12
N ASN A 77 2.85 0.66 5.09
CA ASN A 77 3.92 0.40 4.11
C ASN A 77 3.82 1.25 2.83
N ASP A 78 2.95 2.26 2.83
CA ASP A 78 2.62 2.96 1.61
C ASP A 78 3.68 4.01 1.23
N LYS A 79 4.38 3.75 0.11
CA LYS A 79 5.26 4.73 -0.57
C LYS A 79 4.46 5.68 -1.47
N GLY A 80 3.16 5.43 -1.65
CA GLY A 80 2.26 6.14 -2.55
C GLY A 80 1.57 7.36 -1.95
N GLU A 81 1.80 7.68 -0.67
CA GLU A 81 1.15 8.80 0.02
C GLU A 81 -0.37 8.72 -0.20
N GLN A 82 -1.07 7.65 0.18
CA GLN A 82 -2.53 7.57 0.15
C GLN A 82 -3.09 7.62 1.56
N LEU A 83 -3.28 8.83 2.09
CA LEU A 83 -3.98 9.04 3.36
C LEU A 83 -5.46 9.26 3.07
N VAL A 84 -6.29 8.58 3.82
CA VAL A 84 -7.74 8.61 3.65
C VAL A 84 -8.40 9.47 4.73
N PRO A 85 -9.15 10.52 4.34
CA PRO A 85 -10.02 11.26 5.27
C PRO A 85 -11.01 10.34 5.97
N GLY A 86 -11.34 10.63 7.23
CA GLY A 86 -12.23 9.81 8.05
C GLY A 86 -11.61 8.53 8.63
N SER A 87 -10.34 8.24 8.31
CA SER A 87 -9.66 7.04 8.83
C SER A 87 -8.83 7.33 10.08
N TYR A 88 -8.58 6.26 10.86
CA TYR A 88 -7.76 6.30 12.07
C TYR A 88 -6.37 5.72 11.80
N TYR A 89 -5.36 6.41 12.33
CA TYR A 89 -3.96 6.04 12.25
C TYR A 89 -3.34 6.07 13.63
N VAL A 90 -2.20 5.42 13.81
CA VAL A 90 -1.37 5.51 15.00
C VAL A 90 -0.06 6.15 14.59
N LEU A 91 0.26 7.30 15.19
CA LEU A 91 1.50 8.02 14.97
C LEU A 91 2.25 8.15 16.29
N ASN A 92 3.46 7.57 16.38
CA ASN A 92 4.28 7.54 17.60
C ASN A 92 3.51 7.02 18.83
N GLY A 93 2.68 5.99 18.63
CA GLY A 93 1.86 5.40 19.70
C GLY A 93 0.62 6.19 20.11
N ILE A 94 0.31 7.31 19.45
CA ILE A 94 -0.89 8.12 19.71
C ILE A 94 -1.88 7.89 18.57
N LEU A 95 -3.16 7.67 18.91
CA LEU A 95 -4.22 7.56 17.90
C LEU A 95 -4.49 8.94 17.26
N VAL A 96 -4.57 8.95 15.94
CA VAL A 96 -4.81 10.12 15.10
C VAL A 96 -6.00 9.85 14.22
N PHE A 97 -6.98 10.74 14.23
CA PHE A 97 -8.07 10.78 13.28
C PHE A 97 -7.75 11.80 12.21
N LEU A 98 -7.73 11.39 10.95
CA LEU A 98 -7.58 12.29 9.82
C LEU A 98 -8.98 12.80 9.44
N GLU A 99 -9.32 14.02 9.81
CA GLU A 99 -10.68 14.53 9.56
C GLU A 99 -10.88 14.86 8.08
N HIS A 100 -10.03 15.72 7.54
CA HIS A 100 -10.11 16.14 6.14
C HIS A 100 -8.73 16.50 5.58
N ILE A 101 -8.64 16.54 4.25
CA ILE A 101 -7.44 16.94 3.52
C ILE A 101 -7.83 18.08 2.57
N ASP A 102 -7.16 19.23 2.74
CA ASP A 102 -7.26 20.37 1.85
C ASP A 102 -6.11 20.29 0.84
N PHE A 103 -6.37 19.72 -0.34
CA PHE A 103 -5.39 19.68 -1.43
C PHE A 103 -5.25 21.08 -2.06
N THR A 104 -4.03 21.61 -2.04
CA THR A 104 -3.69 22.89 -2.69
C THR A 104 -3.11 22.69 -4.09
N SER A 105 -2.71 21.46 -4.42
CA SER A 105 -2.19 21.10 -5.74
C SER A 105 -2.53 19.66 -6.10
N ASP A 106 -3.06 19.47 -7.32
CA ASP A 106 -3.34 18.15 -7.88
C ASP A 106 -2.11 17.53 -8.54
N GLU A 107 -2.13 16.21 -8.70
CA GLU A 107 -1.11 15.53 -9.50
C GLU A 107 -1.21 15.95 -10.96
N LYS A 108 -0.19 16.64 -11.46
CA LYS A 108 -0.10 17.08 -12.85
C LYS A 108 1.28 16.75 -13.39
N THR A 109 1.35 16.17 -14.58
CA THR A 109 2.62 16.04 -15.29
C THR A 109 2.66 17.10 -16.39
N ILE A 110 3.49 18.12 -16.22
CA ILE A 110 3.66 19.20 -17.19
C ILE A 110 5.12 19.20 -17.64
N ASN A 111 5.37 19.11 -18.94
CA ASN A 111 6.72 19.11 -19.54
C ASN A 111 7.70 18.12 -18.89
N GLY A 112 7.29 16.87 -18.68
CA GLY A 112 8.14 15.82 -18.09
C GLY A 112 8.46 16.02 -16.60
N LYS A 113 7.96 17.09 -15.96
CA LYS A 113 8.02 17.30 -14.51
C LYS A 113 6.73 16.81 -13.88
N ARG A 114 6.83 15.82 -12.99
CA ARG A 114 5.72 15.28 -12.20
C ARG A 114 5.50 16.16 -10.97
N TYR A 115 4.45 16.96 -11.01
CA TYR A 115 3.90 17.64 -9.85
C TYR A 115 3.02 16.62 -9.13
N ARG A 116 3.37 16.24 -7.90
CA ARG A 116 2.60 15.26 -7.11
C ARG A 116 1.67 16.01 -6.15
N LYS A 117 0.57 15.37 -5.77
CA LYS A 117 -0.43 15.94 -4.83
C LYS A 117 0.27 16.49 -3.58
N ASP A 118 -0.14 17.69 -3.18
CA ASP A 118 0.29 18.30 -1.93
C ASP A 118 -0.85 19.13 -1.35
N GLY A 119 -0.92 19.19 -0.04
CA GLY A 119 -2.06 19.74 0.69
C GLY A 119 -1.84 19.76 2.20
N ARG A 120 -2.75 20.43 2.91
CA ARG A 120 -2.79 20.45 4.37
C ARG A 120 -3.82 19.44 4.88
N THR A 121 -3.47 18.75 5.95
CA THR A 121 -4.36 17.78 6.61
C THR A 121 -4.86 18.34 7.91
N ARG A 122 -6.11 18.08 8.29
CA ARG A 122 -6.58 18.34 9.66
C ARG A 122 -6.57 17.02 10.43
N CYS A 123 -5.57 16.88 11.29
CA CYS A 123 -5.39 15.70 12.13
C CYS A 123 -5.81 16.00 13.56
N ILE A 124 -6.66 15.16 14.13
CA ILE A 124 -7.10 15.25 15.53
C ILE A 124 -6.45 14.09 16.27
N PHE A 125 -5.80 14.40 17.39
CA PHE A 125 -5.11 13.42 18.22
C PHE A 125 -5.97 13.08 19.44
N GLU A 126 -5.86 11.82 19.89
CA GLU A 126 -6.51 11.32 21.11
C GLU A 126 -6.23 12.18 22.35
N ASN A 127 -5.05 12.81 22.43
CA ASN A 127 -4.67 13.66 23.56
C ASN A 127 -5.33 15.06 23.54
N GLY A 128 -6.33 15.29 22.69
CA GLY A 128 -7.03 16.57 22.60
C GLY A 128 -6.30 17.65 21.83
N THR A 129 -5.28 17.29 21.06
CA THR A 129 -4.57 18.23 20.18
C THR A 129 -4.97 18.04 18.73
N GLU A 130 -4.86 19.10 17.93
CA GLU A 130 -5.01 19.06 16.48
C GLU A 130 -3.73 19.57 15.80
N SER A 131 -3.43 19.03 14.62
CA SER A 131 -2.29 19.47 13.80
C SER A 131 -2.75 19.64 12.37
N ASN A 132 -2.27 20.72 11.73
CA ASN A 132 -2.53 21.02 10.34
C ASN A 132 -1.35 20.63 9.43
N MET A 133 -0.81 19.41 9.64
CA MET A 133 0.46 19.03 9.01
C MET A 133 0.31 18.83 7.49
N LEU A 134 1.39 19.03 6.76
CA LEU A 134 1.41 18.75 5.33
C LEU A 134 1.14 17.26 5.10
N TYR A 135 0.34 16.97 4.08
CA TYR A 135 -0.05 15.62 3.68
C TYR A 135 1.15 14.67 3.60
N ARG A 136 2.21 15.12 2.93
CA ARG A 136 3.44 14.33 2.77
C ARG A 136 4.24 14.17 4.04
N SER A 137 4.18 15.16 4.93
CA SER A 137 4.84 15.05 6.24
C SER A 137 4.13 14.02 7.09
N LEU A 138 2.79 13.97 7.05
CA LEU A 138 2.02 12.93 7.72
C LEU A 138 2.31 11.56 7.12
N ALA A 139 2.25 11.42 5.79
CA ALA A 139 2.51 10.15 5.11
C ALA A 139 3.92 9.62 5.41
N LYS A 140 4.93 10.49 5.38
CA LYS A 140 6.30 10.12 5.73
C LYS A 140 6.45 9.71 7.20
N ALA A 141 5.79 10.43 8.12
CA ALA A 141 5.84 10.12 9.54
C ALA A 141 5.14 8.78 9.84
N LEU A 142 4.05 8.49 9.13
CA LEU A 142 3.38 7.19 9.20
C LEU A 142 4.19 6.08 8.54
N TYR A 143 4.94 6.36 7.49
CA TYR A 143 5.83 5.38 6.88
C TYR A 143 7.00 4.97 7.77
N GLN A 144 7.47 5.87 8.64
CA GLN A 144 8.58 5.57 9.54
C GLN A 144 8.17 4.63 10.67
N ASP A 145 7.10 4.95 11.39
CA ASP A 145 6.68 4.21 12.60
C ASP A 145 5.14 4.18 12.79
N GLY A 146 4.39 4.46 11.73
CA GLY A 146 2.94 4.53 11.76
C GLY A 146 2.24 3.20 11.56
N LYS A 147 1.03 3.11 12.12
CA LYS A 147 0.11 2.00 11.88
C LYS A 147 -1.24 2.53 11.43
N ILE A 148 -1.98 1.69 10.72
CA ILE A 148 -3.33 1.98 10.25
C ILE A 148 -4.29 1.19 11.12
N VAL A 149 -5.35 1.83 11.56
CA VAL A 149 -6.41 1.17 12.32
C VAL A 149 -7.46 0.73 11.31
N SER A 150 -7.72 -0.58 11.22
CA SER A 150 -8.80 -1.08 10.35
C SER A 150 -10.18 -0.56 10.81
N ASP A 151 -11.13 -0.48 9.89
CA ASP A 151 -12.51 -0.17 10.25
C ASP A 151 -13.19 -1.34 10.97
N SER A 152 -14.19 -1.04 11.81
CA SER A 152 -14.81 -1.99 12.75
C SER A 152 -15.98 -2.81 12.18
N ASN A 153 -16.24 -2.80 10.87
CA ASN A 153 -17.43 -3.44 10.33
C ASN A 153 -17.10 -4.66 9.48
N LYS A 154 -17.62 -5.82 9.91
CA LYS A 154 -17.66 -7.10 9.18
C LYS A 154 -18.46 -7.06 7.85
N GLU A 155 -19.12 -5.95 7.54
CA GLU A 155 -19.75 -5.68 6.22
C GLU A 155 -18.96 -4.69 5.36
N SER A 156 -17.91 -4.08 5.93
CA SER A 156 -17.12 -3.01 5.32
C SER A 156 -15.78 -3.48 4.77
N ASP A 157 -15.50 -4.78 4.73
CA ASP A 157 -14.39 -5.32 3.95
C ASP A 157 -14.48 -4.82 2.50
N SER A 158 -15.70 -4.60 1.96
CA SER A 158 -15.93 -3.96 0.65
C SER A 158 -15.60 -2.46 0.59
N ASN A 159 -15.78 -1.71 1.69
CA ASN A 159 -15.47 -0.27 1.77
C ASN A 159 -14.00 0.02 2.12
N PHE A 160 -13.29 -0.93 2.74
CA PHE A 160 -11.84 -0.88 2.89
C PHE A 160 -11.17 -0.73 1.50
N TYR A 161 -11.70 -1.37 0.46
CA TYR A 161 -11.23 -1.25 -0.93
C TYR A 161 -11.55 0.10 -1.60
N LYS A 162 -12.63 0.80 -1.22
CA LYS A 162 -12.92 2.15 -1.74
C LYS A 162 -11.94 3.18 -1.19
N ASN A 163 -11.67 3.07 0.10
CA ASN A 163 -10.88 4.05 0.84
C ASN A 163 -9.37 3.85 0.64
N PHE A 164 -8.90 2.59 0.67
CA PHE A 164 -7.46 2.27 0.56
C PHE A 164 -6.95 2.14 -0.88
N GLY A 165 -7.85 2.28 -1.87
CA GLY A 165 -7.54 2.30 -3.30
C GLY A 165 -7.55 3.69 -3.92
N GLY A 166 -7.72 4.76 -3.13
CA GLY A 166 -7.81 6.12 -3.65
C GLY A 166 -8.97 6.31 -4.62
N VAL A 167 -10.11 5.66 -4.39
CA VAL A 167 -11.29 5.77 -5.26
C VAL A 167 -12.02 7.07 -4.93
N THR A 168 -11.93 8.07 -5.80
CA THR A 168 -12.79 9.25 -5.72
C THR A 168 -14.14 8.94 -6.39
N GLU A 169 -15.19 9.72 -6.12
CA GLU A 169 -16.48 9.59 -6.82
C GLU A 169 -16.37 9.81 -8.36
N GLU A 170 -15.19 10.20 -8.85
CA GLU A 170 -14.85 10.38 -10.26
C GLU A 170 -14.22 9.12 -10.91
N ASP A 171 -13.87 8.10 -10.12
CA ASP A 171 -13.22 6.89 -10.64
C ASP A 171 -14.22 5.96 -11.32
N THR A 172 -13.91 5.59 -12.57
CA THR A 172 -14.74 4.68 -13.36
C THR A 172 -14.61 3.26 -12.82
N SER A 173 -15.73 2.69 -12.37
CA SER A 173 -15.82 1.27 -12.01
C SER A 173 -15.42 0.42 -13.21
N THR A 174 -14.20 -0.13 -13.17
CA THR A 174 -13.63 -0.90 -14.28
C THR A 174 -14.11 -2.35 -14.30
N GLY A 175 -14.58 -2.90 -13.17
CA GLY A 175 -15.12 -4.26 -13.11
C GLY A 175 -15.11 -4.88 -11.71
N PHE A 176 -15.14 -6.22 -11.69
CA PHE A 176 -15.19 -7.08 -10.53
C PHE A 176 -14.10 -8.14 -10.63
N ILE A 177 -13.29 -8.28 -9.58
CA ILE A 177 -12.38 -9.41 -9.39
C ILE A 177 -13.15 -10.46 -8.58
N TYR A 178 -13.15 -11.70 -9.04
CA TYR A 178 -13.90 -12.77 -8.39
C TYR A 178 -13.02 -13.98 -8.13
N LEU A 179 -13.32 -14.66 -7.01
CA LEU A 179 -12.70 -15.89 -6.57
C LEU A 179 -13.72 -17.02 -6.62
N LEU A 180 -13.43 -18.06 -7.39
CA LEU A 180 -14.32 -19.20 -7.53
C LEU A 180 -13.69 -20.48 -7.03
N LYS A 181 -14.54 -21.37 -6.51
CA LYS A 181 -14.18 -22.74 -6.19
C LYS A 181 -14.88 -23.68 -7.15
N SER A 182 -14.16 -24.69 -7.66
CA SER A 182 -14.78 -25.71 -8.51
C SER A 182 -15.66 -26.63 -7.66
N GLN A 183 -16.85 -26.96 -8.17
CA GLN A 183 -17.71 -28.01 -7.63
C GLN A 183 -17.66 -29.29 -8.49
N SER A 184 -16.55 -29.51 -9.19
CA SER A 184 -16.37 -30.72 -10.00
C SER A 184 -16.40 -31.98 -9.14
N THR A 185 -16.96 -33.06 -9.71
CA THR A 185 -16.96 -34.40 -9.12
C THR A 185 -15.75 -35.24 -9.54
N ASP A 186 -14.88 -34.70 -10.40
CA ASP A 186 -13.67 -35.39 -10.85
C ASP A 186 -12.68 -35.56 -9.67
N PRO A 187 -12.28 -36.80 -9.32
CA PRO A 187 -11.34 -37.06 -8.24
C PRO A 187 -10.02 -36.30 -8.39
N ARG A 188 -9.57 -36.04 -9.63
CA ARG A 188 -8.33 -35.32 -9.92
C ARG A 188 -8.37 -33.85 -9.51
N ILE A 189 -9.58 -33.27 -9.47
CA ILE A 189 -9.82 -31.88 -9.07
C ILE A 189 -10.16 -31.82 -7.58
N GLN A 190 -10.97 -32.77 -7.09
CA GLN A 190 -11.36 -32.84 -5.68
C GLN A 190 -10.20 -33.14 -4.74
N SER A 191 -9.20 -33.90 -5.18
CA SER A 191 -8.02 -34.20 -4.36
C SER A 191 -7.07 -33.01 -4.17
N ILE A 192 -7.30 -31.89 -4.86
CA ILE A 192 -6.44 -30.71 -4.81
C ILE A 192 -7.00 -29.73 -3.78
N ASP A 193 -6.34 -29.68 -2.62
CA ASP A 193 -6.66 -28.68 -1.61
C ASP A 193 -6.27 -27.27 -2.05
N HIS A 194 -7.08 -26.30 -1.65
CA HIS A 194 -6.88 -24.87 -1.94
C HIS A 194 -6.83 -24.51 -3.43
N LEU A 195 -7.59 -25.22 -4.25
CA LEU A 195 -7.75 -24.90 -5.66
C LEU A 195 -8.81 -23.81 -5.86
N TYR A 196 -8.39 -22.66 -6.37
CA TYR A 196 -9.28 -21.54 -6.67
C TYR A 196 -9.01 -20.95 -8.03
N LYS A 197 -10.08 -20.48 -8.68
CA LYS A 197 -10.01 -19.70 -9.91
C LYS A 197 -10.09 -18.23 -9.57
N ILE A 198 -9.17 -17.43 -10.10
CA ILE A 198 -9.18 -15.98 -9.94
C ILE A 198 -9.37 -15.36 -11.31
N GLY A 199 -10.37 -14.48 -11.44
CA GLY A 199 -10.68 -13.83 -12.72
C GLY A 199 -11.15 -12.39 -12.53
N PHE A 200 -11.15 -11.66 -13.63
CA PHE A 200 -11.67 -10.30 -13.71
C PHE A 200 -12.85 -10.27 -14.70
N SER A 201 -13.88 -9.49 -14.40
CA SER A 201 -14.98 -9.23 -15.32
C SER A 201 -15.40 -7.77 -15.28
N THR A 202 -15.71 -7.21 -16.44
CA THR A 202 -16.35 -5.89 -16.53
C THR A 202 -17.85 -5.96 -16.24
N THR A 203 -18.45 -7.15 -16.31
CA THR A 203 -19.86 -7.39 -16.01
C THR A 203 -20.03 -8.08 -14.66
N THR A 204 -21.26 -8.15 -14.16
CA THR A 204 -21.60 -8.85 -12.91
C THR A 204 -21.13 -10.31 -12.95
N VAL A 205 -20.50 -10.77 -11.87
CA VAL A 205 -19.91 -12.11 -11.76
C VAL A 205 -20.94 -13.20 -12.08
N GLU A 206 -22.17 -13.07 -11.59
CA GLU A 206 -23.28 -14.00 -11.86
C GLU A 206 -23.50 -14.25 -13.35
N LYS A 207 -23.52 -13.19 -14.17
CA LYS A 207 -23.67 -13.31 -15.63
C LYS A 207 -22.44 -13.95 -16.28
N ARG A 208 -21.25 -13.72 -15.73
CA ARG A 208 -20.00 -14.30 -16.25
C ARG A 208 -19.89 -15.80 -15.99
N ILE A 209 -20.41 -16.28 -14.87
CA ILE A 209 -20.36 -17.70 -14.46
C ILE A 209 -21.59 -18.51 -14.87
N ALA A 210 -22.64 -17.88 -15.41
CA ALA A 210 -23.89 -18.55 -15.77
C ALA A 210 -23.71 -19.79 -16.69
N ASN A 211 -22.67 -19.81 -17.53
CA ASN A 211 -22.34 -20.92 -18.42
C ASN A 211 -21.10 -21.73 -17.99
N ALA A 212 -20.61 -21.55 -16.76
CA ALA A 212 -19.37 -22.18 -16.28
C ALA A 212 -19.36 -23.71 -16.47
N ALA A 213 -20.48 -24.39 -16.18
CA ALA A 213 -20.60 -25.84 -16.33
C ALA A 213 -20.42 -26.36 -17.78
N LYS A 214 -20.44 -25.48 -18.79
CA LYS A 214 -20.29 -25.83 -20.21
C LYS A 214 -18.97 -25.34 -20.80
N GLU A 215 -18.14 -24.64 -20.02
CA GLU A 215 -16.92 -24.00 -20.48
C GLU A 215 -15.68 -24.76 -19.97
N PRO A 216 -14.74 -25.12 -20.87
CA PRO A 216 -13.49 -25.78 -20.46
C PRO A 216 -12.68 -24.97 -19.44
N THR A 217 -12.75 -23.63 -19.49
CA THR A 217 -12.05 -22.70 -18.60
C THR A 217 -12.48 -22.81 -17.12
N TYR A 218 -13.66 -23.38 -16.88
CA TYR A 218 -14.21 -23.67 -15.54
C TYR A 218 -14.20 -25.17 -15.23
N LEU A 219 -13.35 -25.95 -15.92
CA LEU A 219 -13.20 -27.39 -15.70
C LEU A 219 -14.46 -28.20 -16.01
N MET A 220 -15.33 -27.70 -16.90
CA MET A 220 -16.61 -28.34 -17.26
C MET A 220 -17.53 -28.61 -16.06
N ALA A 221 -17.42 -27.79 -15.01
CA ALA A 221 -18.13 -27.99 -13.76
C ALA A 221 -18.82 -26.69 -13.29
N PRO A 222 -19.87 -26.79 -12.46
CA PRO A 222 -20.39 -25.66 -11.72
C PRO A 222 -19.30 -25.07 -10.82
N VAL A 223 -19.43 -23.78 -10.53
CA VAL A 223 -18.49 -23.02 -9.71
C VAL A 223 -19.22 -22.22 -8.66
N GLU A 224 -18.61 -22.11 -7.49
CA GLU A 224 -19.12 -21.35 -6.35
C GLU A 224 -18.35 -20.04 -6.20
N VAL A 225 -19.05 -18.93 -5.99
CA VAL A 225 -18.43 -17.64 -5.69
C VAL A 225 -18.06 -17.61 -4.22
N ILE A 226 -16.76 -17.56 -3.94
CA ILE A 226 -16.24 -17.49 -2.58
C ILE A 226 -16.01 -16.04 -2.15
N ALA A 227 -15.55 -15.20 -3.09
CA ALA A 227 -15.36 -13.78 -2.84
C ALA A 227 -15.50 -12.98 -4.13
N GLU A 228 -15.96 -11.74 -3.99
CA GLU A 228 -16.07 -10.76 -5.05
C GLU A 228 -15.54 -9.42 -4.54
N TYR A 229 -14.71 -8.78 -5.36
CA TYR A 229 -14.09 -7.49 -5.06
C TYR A 229 -14.37 -6.53 -6.19
N GLN A 230 -14.90 -5.36 -5.86
CA GLN A 230 -15.09 -4.31 -6.85
C GLN A 230 -13.75 -3.63 -7.16
N ALA A 231 -13.43 -3.52 -8.45
CA ALA A 231 -12.16 -3.01 -8.94
C ALA A 231 -12.36 -1.71 -9.73
N PHE A 232 -11.60 -0.69 -9.35
CA PHE A 232 -11.65 0.65 -9.95
C PHE A 232 -10.31 0.95 -10.63
N ASN A 233 -10.36 1.52 -11.83
CA ASN A 233 -9.18 1.87 -12.63
C ASN A 233 -8.18 0.71 -12.87
N ILE A 234 -8.64 -0.55 -12.89
CA ILE A 234 -7.81 -1.73 -13.13
C ILE A 234 -7.84 -2.12 -14.60
N ASN A 235 -6.65 -2.29 -15.19
CA ASN A 235 -6.52 -2.90 -16.50
C ASN A 235 -6.52 -4.44 -16.37
N ALA A 236 -7.58 -5.08 -16.87
CA ALA A 236 -7.78 -6.54 -16.82
C ALA A 236 -6.56 -7.34 -17.30
N GLN A 237 -5.98 -6.96 -18.45
CA GLN A 237 -4.84 -7.68 -19.03
C GLN A 237 -3.60 -7.59 -18.13
N LYS A 238 -3.36 -6.42 -17.53
CA LYS A 238 -2.24 -6.24 -16.60
C LYS A 238 -2.48 -7.01 -15.30
N PHE A 239 -3.72 -7.02 -14.80
CA PHE A 239 -4.12 -7.77 -13.62
C PHE A 239 -3.82 -9.26 -13.79
N GLU A 240 -4.32 -9.86 -14.88
CA GLU A 240 -4.09 -11.28 -15.19
C GLU A 240 -2.59 -11.58 -15.30
N ASN A 241 -1.84 -10.75 -16.03
CA ASN A 241 -0.40 -10.95 -16.18
C ASN A 241 0.35 -10.91 -14.85
N LEU A 242 0.03 -9.96 -13.97
CA LEU A 242 0.64 -9.86 -12.64
C LEU A 242 0.29 -11.07 -11.79
N LEU A 243 -0.96 -11.50 -11.83
CA LEU A 243 -1.45 -12.63 -11.05
C LEU A 243 -0.81 -13.94 -11.51
N HIS A 244 -0.74 -14.18 -12.83
CA HIS A 244 0.00 -15.30 -13.41
C HIS A 244 1.49 -15.23 -13.09
N THR A 245 2.09 -14.04 -13.04
CA THR A 245 3.52 -13.91 -12.67
C THR A 245 3.74 -14.25 -11.19
N PHE A 246 2.83 -13.80 -10.32
CA PHE A 246 2.93 -13.98 -8.88
C PHE A 246 2.67 -15.43 -8.46
N PHE A 247 1.60 -16.03 -8.98
CA PHE A 247 1.22 -17.42 -8.72
C PHE A 247 1.67 -18.40 -9.81
N GLY A 248 2.60 -18.02 -10.68
CA GLY A 248 2.97 -18.83 -11.85
C GLY A 248 3.42 -20.24 -11.51
N LYS A 249 4.12 -20.41 -10.38
CA LYS A 249 4.55 -21.72 -9.88
C LYS A 249 3.43 -22.52 -9.18
N ALA A 250 2.33 -21.87 -8.86
CA ALA A 250 1.17 -22.44 -8.18
C ALA A 250 -0.03 -22.63 -9.13
N CYS A 251 0.17 -22.41 -10.42
CA CYS A 251 -0.85 -22.58 -11.44
C CYS A 251 -1.18 -24.07 -11.61
N LEU A 252 -2.47 -24.39 -11.79
CA LEU A 252 -2.93 -25.73 -12.06
C LEU A 252 -2.48 -26.17 -13.45
N GLU A 253 -1.64 -27.22 -13.52
CA GLU A 253 -1.25 -27.87 -14.77
C GLU A 253 -2.19 -29.05 -15.06
N LEU A 254 -3.41 -28.76 -15.53
CA LEU A 254 -4.39 -29.79 -15.89
C LEU A 254 -5.00 -29.51 -17.27
N GLU A 255 -5.15 -30.55 -18.08
CA GLU A 255 -5.85 -30.47 -19.38
C GLU A 255 -7.28 -30.97 -19.25
N VAL A 256 -8.24 -30.19 -19.76
CA VAL A 256 -9.65 -30.55 -19.79
C VAL A 256 -10.11 -30.63 -21.24
N ALA A 257 -10.81 -31.70 -21.58
CA ALA A 257 -11.41 -31.87 -22.90
C ALA A 257 -12.66 -30.98 -23.04
N GLY A 258 -12.70 -30.24 -24.14
CA GLY A 258 -13.85 -29.49 -24.63
C GLY A 258 -15.01 -30.39 -25.04
N LYS A 259 -16.20 -29.80 -25.24
CA LYS A 259 -17.36 -30.53 -25.79
C LYS A 259 -17.12 -31.03 -27.22
N ASP A 260 -16.20 -30.39 -27.92
CA ASP A 260 -15.69 -30.69 -29.25
C ASP A 260 -14.51 -31.68 -29.24
N GLY A 261 -14.05 -32.11 -28.06
CA GLY A 261 -12.88 -32.99 -27.91
C GLY A 261 -11.53 -32.25 -27.90
N SER A 262 -11.53 -30.92 -28.02
CA SER A 262 -10.30 -30.11 -27.98
C SER A 262 -9.72 -30.04 -26.57
N LEU A 263 -8.41 -30.23 -26.41
CA LEU A 263 -7.76 -30.13 -25.10
C LEU A 263 -7.48 -28.66 -24.75
N HIS A 264 -7.99 -28.22 -23.60
CA HIS A 264 -7.79 -26.87 -23.08
C HIS A 264 -7.06 -26.89 -21.74
N ARG A 265 -6.07 -26.01 -21.58
CA ARG A 265 -5.35 -25.78 -20.32
C ARG A 265 -5.79 -24.46 -19.70
N PRO A 266 -6.57 -24.46 -18.60
CA PRO A 266 -7.03 -23.24 -18.00
C PRO A 266 -5.93 -22.65 -17.11
N ARG A 267 -5.45 -21.44 -17.44
CA ARG A 267 -4.32 -20.80 -16.74
C ARG A 267 -4.70 -20.05 -15.46
N GLU A 268 -5.99 -19.86 -15.24
CA GLU A 268 -6.55 -18.99 -14.21
C GLU A 268 -6.86 -19.73 -12.89
N TRP A 269 -6.39 -20.98 -12.76
CA TRP A 269 -6.57 -21.80 -11.57
C TRP A 269 -5.27 -21.88 -10.79
N PHE A 270 -5.33 -21.62 -9.49
CA PHE A 270 -4.18 -21.54 -8.62
C PHE A 270 -4.39 -22.36 -7.35
N VAL A 271 -3.32 -23.01 -6.91
CA VAL A 271 -3.27 -23.84 -5.69
C VAL A 271 -2.61 -23.02 -4.58
N ALA A 272 -3.41 -22.25 -3.86
CA ALA A 272 -2.94 -21.37 -2.78
C ALA A 272 -4.03 -21.16 -1.72
N PRO A 273 -3.66 -21.05 -0.43
CA PRO A 273 -4.61 -20.77 0.63
C PRO A 273 -5.42 -19.50 0.36
N ILE A 274 -6.69 -19.50 0.75
CA ILE A 274 -7.58 -18.36 0.49
C ILE A 274 -7.06 -17.06 1.08
N ASP A 275 -6.53 -17.10 2.32
CA ASP A 275 -5.99 -15.92 3.00
C ASP A 275 -4.83 -15.29 2.21
N VAL A 276 -4.03 -16.12 1.54
CA VAL A 276 -2.91 -15.68 0.71
C VAL A 276 -3.40 -15.09 -0.60
N ILE A 277 -4.41 -15.71 -1.22
CA ILE A 277 -5.03 -15.16 -2.43
C ILE A 277 -5.65 -13.80 -2.15
N GLN A 278 -6.37 -13.66 -1.03
CA GLN A 278 -6.97 -12.38 -0.63
C GLN A 278 -5.91 -11.31 -0.41
N GLN A 279 -4.82 -11.64 0.30
CA GLN A 279 -3.69 -10.73 0.47
C GLN A 279 -3.03 -10.37 -0.87
N ALA A 280 -2.85 -11.33 -1.78
CA ALA A 280 -2.26 -11.06 -3.09
C ALA A 280 -3.15 -10.14 -3.93
N ILE A 281 -4.48 -10.33 -3.89
CA ILE A 281 -5.44 -9.44 -4.56
C ILE A 281 -5.34 -8.03 -3.97
N GLN A 282 -5.27 -7.89 -2.64
CA GLN A 282 -5.06 -6.59 -1.99
C GLN A 282 -3.76 -5.93 -2.44
N LEU A 283 -2.65 -6.67 -2.49
CA LEU A 283 -1.35 -6.21 -2.97
C LEU A 283 -1.36 -5.85 -4.47
N LEU A 284 -2.25 -6.46 -5.25
CA LEU A 284 -2.38 -6.18 -6.67
C LEU A 284 -3.18 -4.89 -6.88
N VAL A 285 -4.30 -4.73 -6.17
CA VAL A 285 -5.13 -3.52 -6.20
C VAL A 285 -4.34 -2.29 -5.75
N ASN A 286 -3.52 -2.42 -4.70
CA ASN A 286 -2.67 -1.33 -4.21
C ASN A 286 -1.34 -1.17 -4.99
N GLY A 287 -1.08 -2.01 -6.01
CA GLY A 287 0.13 -1.96 -6.84
C GLY A 287 1.43 -2.40 -6.17
N GLN A 288 1.39 -2.94 -4.94
CA GLN A 288 2.57 -3.34 -4.17
C GLN A 288 3.05 -4.77 -4.48
N ILE A 289 2.28 -5.57 -5.22
CA ILE A 289 2.58 -6.99 -5.54
C ILE A 289 3.98 -7.21 -6.12
N LEU A 290 4.57 -6.20 -6.77
CA LEU A 290 5.93 -6.26 -7.35
C LEU A 290 7.04 -6.45 -6.30
N HIS A 291 6.78 -6.06 -5.06
CA HIS A 291 7.72 -6.17 -3.94
C HIS A 291 7.61 -7.49 -3.17
N TYR A 292 6.66 -8.33 -3.55
CA TYR A 292 6.38 -9.59 -2.87
C TYR A 292 6.51 -10.76 -3.83
N ARG A 293 6.68 -11.96 -3.26
CA ARG A 293 6.66 -13.22 -3.99
C ARG A 293 5.84 -14.24 -3.22
N TYR A 294 5.12 -15.08 -3.94
CA TYR A 294 4.50 -16.26 -3.34
C TYR A 294 5.55 -17.37 -3.17
N ASN A 295 5.67 -17.91 -1.96
CA ASN A 295 6.47 -19.08 -1.69
C ASN A 295 5.56 -20.32 -1.61
N ASN A 296 5.66 -21.20 -2.61
CA ASN A 296 4.89 -22.45 -2.70
C ASN A 296 5.13 -23.40 -1.50
N TYR A 297 6.33 -23.36 -0.90
CA TYR A 297 6.69 -24.28 0.19
C TYR A 297 6.08 -23.86 1.51
N SER A 298 6.21 -22.58 1.87
CA SER A 298 5.61 -22.02 3.09
C SER A 298 4.12 -21.69 2.92
N LYS A 299 3.62 -21.69 1.68
CA LYS A 299 2.27 -21.23 1.31
C LYS A 299 1.98 -19.84 1.88
N GLN A 300 2.96 -18.93 1.80
CA GLN A 300 2.87 -17.57 2.33
C GLN A 300 3.44 -16.56 1.33
N ILE A 301 3.08 -15.29 1.54
CA ILE A 301 3.63 -14.16 0.80
C ILE A 301 4.88 -13.68 1.54
N GLU A 302 6.01 -13.63 0.85
CA GLU A 302 7.28 -13.13 1.35
C GLU A 302 7.66 -11.84 0.63
N ILE A 303 8.41 -10.97 1.31
CA ILE A 303 9.06 -9.83 0.67
C ILE A 303 10.15 -10.37 -0.26
N ARG A 304 10.22 -9.81 -1.46
CA ARG A 304 11.17 -10.20 -2.50
C ARG A 304 12.60 -9.77 -2.19
#